data_AF-A0A6J0XDA8-F1
#
_entry.id   AF-A0A6J0XDA8-F1
#
_cell.length_a   1.000
_cell.length_b   1.000
_cell.length_c   1.000
_cell.angle_alpha   90.00
_cell.angle_beta   90.00
_cell.angle_gamma   90.00
#
_symmetry.space_group_name_H-M   'P 1'
#
loop_
_entity.id
_entity.type
_entity.pdbx_description
1 polymer ?
#
loop_
_entity_poly.entity_id
_entity_poly.type
_entity_poly.pdbx_seq_one_letter_code
_entity_poly.pdbx_strand_id
1 'polypeptide(L)'
;MLPLEALVPYYTEARNRGYLADPAGFPEARLELAKKYGCILPDIKKDEPFKMLSTRKDPQQIFLGLAPGWVVNMADKRILKPTHAKLLEYYRS
;
A
#
# COMPACT_ATOMS: atom_id res chain seq x y z
N MET A 1 5.37 10.42 -5.25
CA MET A 1 6.84 10.43 -5.41
C MET A 1 7.39 9.09 -4.99
N LEU A 2 8.39 8.58 -5.72
CA LEU A 2 9.09 7.34 -5.41
C LEU A 2 10.25 7.60 -4.44
N PRO A 3 10.77 6.56 -3.75
CA PRO A 3 11.90 6.73 -2.87
C PRO A 3 13.17 7.07 -3.67
N LEU A 4 14.17 7.62 -2.98
CA LEU A 4 15.49 7.84 -3.58
C LEU A 4 16.08 6.50 -4.04
N GLU A 5 16.90 6.52 -5.10
CA GLU A 5 17.50 5.33 -5.73
C GLU A 5 18.16 4.38 -4.71
N ALA A 6 18.94 4.92 -3.77
CA ALA A 6 19.60 4.13 -2.73
C ALA A 6 18.62 3.33 -1.83
N LEU A 7 17.37 3.77 -1.72
CA LEU A 7 16.32 3.12 -0.93
C LEU A 7 15.41 2.21 -1.76
N VAL A 8 15.48 2.25 -3.10
CA VAL A 8 14.66 1.41 -3.97
C VAL A 8 14.84 -0.07 -3.62
N PRO A 9 16.07 -0.63 -3.51
CA PRO A 9 16.25 -2.05 -3.17
C PRO A 9 15.60 -2.43 -1.85
N TYR A 10 15.61 -1.51 -0.87
CA TYR A 10 15.00 -1.76 0.43
C TYR A 10 13.47 -1.85 0.34
N TYR A 11 12.82 -0.95 -0.40
CA TYR A 11 11.36 -0.89 -0.54
C TYR A 11 10.78 -1.85 -1.59
N THR A 12 11.61 -2.45 -2.44
CA THR A 12 11.23 -3.50 -3.40
C THR A 12 11.43 -4.92 -2.85
N GLU A 13 12.02 -5.06 -1.66
CA GLU A 13 12.34 -6.36 -1.07
C GLU A 13 11.19 -6.90 -0.19
N ALA A 14 10.76 -8.14 -0.46
CA ALA A 14 9.68 -8.80 0.28
C ALA A 14 10.08 -9.12 1.73
N ARG A 15 11.37 -9.41 1.97
CA ARG A 15 11.91 -9.60 3.33
C ARG A 15 11.81 -8.34 4.19
N ASN A 16 11.78 -7.15 3.58
CA ASN A 16 11.56 -5.88 4.31
C ASN A 16 10.09 -5.48 4.34
N ARG A 17 9.20 -6.29 3.75
CA ARG A 17 7.76 -6.00 3.58
C ARG A 17 7.54 -4.71 2.80
N GLY A 18 8.43 -4.44 1.84
CA GLY A 18 8.42 -3.25 1.02
C GLY A 18 7.09 -3.05 0.27
N TYR A 19 6.65 -1.80 0.16
CA TYR A 19 5.38 -1.47 -0.50
C TYR A 19 5.47 -1.51 -2.03
N LEU A 20 6.69 -1.57 -2.59
CA LEU A 20 6.98 -1.77 -4.01
C LEU A 20 7.43 -3.21 -4.33
N ALA A 21 7.44 -4.09 -3.33
CA ALA A 21 7.85 -5.48 -3.51
C ALA A 21 6.76 -6.32 -4.20
N ASP A 22 7.18 -7.37 -4.93
CA ASP A 22 6.26 -8.35 -5.51
C ASP A 22 5.45 -9.05 -4.40
N PRO A 23 4.11 -8.94 -4.40
CA PRO A 23 3.23 -9.63 -3.46
C PRO A 23 3.48 -11.15 -3.38
N ALA A 24 3.92 -11.79 -4.46
CA ALA A 24 4.18 -13.22 -4.52
C ALA A 24 5.35 -13.67 -3.62
N GLY A 25 6.30 -12.78 -3.30
CA GLY A 25 7.43 -13.09 -2.42
C GLY A 25 7.12 -13.06 -0.92
N PHE A 26 5.99 -12.46 -0.52
CA PHE A 26 5.63 -12.31 0.91
C PHE A 26 5.38 -13.65 1.63
N PRO A 27 4.68 -14.64 1.06
CA PRO A 27 4.46 -15.93 1.71
C PRO A 27 5.76 -16.65 2.09
N GLU A 28 6.75 -16.64 1.19
CA GLU A 28 8.06 -17.27 1.42
C GLU A 28 8.82 -16.53 2.54
N ALA A 29 8.93 -15.20 2.46
CA ALA A 29 9.59 -14.41 3.49
C ALA A 29 8.92 -14.52 4.88
N ARG A 30 7.61 -14.79 4.94
CA ARG A 30 6.90 -15.09 6.20
C ARG A 30 7.23 -16.49 6.72
N LEU A 31 7.28 -17.49 5.83
CA LEU A 31 7.61 -18.87 6.18
C LEU A 31 9.07 -19.00 6.67
N GLU A 32 10.01 -18.32 6.02
CA GLU A 32 11.43 -18.25 6.45
C GLU A 32 11.54 -17.78 7.92
N LEU A 33 10.85 -16.69 8.28
CA LEU A 33 10.85 -16.17 9.65
C LEU A 33 10.18 -17.12 10.63
N ALA A 34 9.03 -17.69 10.27
CA ALA A 34 8.31 -18.64 11.11
C ALA A 34 9.19 -19.86 11.47
N LYS A 35 9.90 -20.40 10.48
CA LYS A 35 10.89 -21.48 10.68
C LYS A 35 12.07 -21.03 11.55
N LYS A 36 12.63 -19.84 11.28
CA LYS A 36 13.79 -19.31 12.00
C LYS A 36 13.52 -19.11 13.50
N TYR A 37 12.32 -18.66 13.86
CA TYR A 37 11.96 -18.33 15.24
C TYR A 37 11.05 -19.36 15.91
N GLY A 38 10.73 -20.47 15.23
CA GLY A 38 9.95 -21.57 15.81
C GLY A 38 8.47 -21.23 16.05
N CYS A 39 7.87 -20.36 15.24
CA CYS A 39 6.46 -20.00 15.34
C CYS A 39 5.62 -20.67 14.26
N ILE A 40 4.36 -21.02 14.58
CA ILE A 40 3.39 -21.48 13.58
C ILE A 40 2.83 -20.26 12.85
N LEU A 41 2.87 -20.27 11.52
CA LEU A 41 2.34 -19.17 10.71
C LEU A 41 0.81 -19.27 10.60
N PRO A 42 0.03 -18.31 11.13
CA PRO A 42 -1.43 -18.36 11.03
C PRO A 42 -1.92 -18.01 9.61
N ASP A 43 -3.02 -18.65 9.22
CA ASP A 43 -3.72 -18.35 7.97
C ASP A 43 -4.68 -17.17 8.16
N ILE A 44 -4.16 -15.96 7.93
CA ILE A 44 -4.91 -14.71 8.08
C ILE A 44 -6.17 -14.63 7.20
N LYS A 45 -6.31 -15.46 6.16
CA LYS A 45 -7.50 -15.48 5.30
C LYS A 45 -8.75 -15.98 6.05
N LYS A 46 -8.55 -16.68 7.16
CA LYS A 46 -9.61 -17.21 8.02
C LYS A 46 -10.02 -16.25 9.13
N ASP A 47 -9.25 -15.17 9.33
CA ASP A 47 -9.51 -14.20 10.39
C ASP A 47 -10.62 -13.22 9.98
N GLU A 48 -11.52 -12.90 10.91
CA GLU A 48 -12.59 -11.90 10.69
C GLU A 48 -12.09 -10.55 10.13
N PRO A 49 -10.98 -9.95 10.64
CA PRO A 49 -10.47 -8.69 10.11
C PRO A 49 -9.65 -8.81 8.82
N PHE A 50 -9.65 -9.95 8.11
CA PHE A 50 -8.80 -10.16 6.92
C PHE A 50 -8.90 -9.02 5.89
N LYS A 51 -10.12 -8.51 5.67
CA LYS A 51 -10.36 -7.39 4.74
C LYS A 51 -9.62 -6.11 5.17
N MET A 52 -9.66 -5.79 6.46
CA MET A 52 -8.96 -4.63 7.02
C MET A 52 -7.45 -4.83 6.94
N LEU A 53 -6.95 -6.00 7.31
CA LEU A 53 -5.52 -6.35 7.27
C LEU A 53 -4.94 -6.38 5.84
N SER A 54 -5.77 -6.73 4.86
CA SER A 54 -5.38 -6.76 3.45
C SER A 54 -5.39 -5.38 2.79
N THR A 55 -5.92 -4.36 3.45
CA THR A 55 -6.00 -3.01 2.89
C THR A 55 -4.60 -2.40 2.83
N ARG A 56 -4.16 -2.07 1.61
CA ARG A 56 -2.91 -1.34 1.35
C ARG A 56 -3.23 -0.04 0.63
N LYS A 57 -2.49 1.02 0.97
CA LYS A 57 -2.52 2.26 0.22
C LYS A 57 -1.82 2.06 -1.12
N ASP A 58 -2.29 2.79 -2.13
CA ASP A 58 -1.53 2.92 -3.37
C ASP A 58 -0.20 3.66 -3.11
N PRO A 59 0.92 3.29 -3.77
CA PRO A 59 2.21 3.97 -3.63
C PRO A 59 2.17 5.49 -3.78
N GLN A 60 1.25 6.01 -4.60
CA GLN A 60 1.11 7.44 -4.84
C GLN A 60 0.11 8.12 -3.88
N GLN A 61 -0.63 7.33 -3.10
CA GLN A 61 -1.66 7.83 -2.21
C GLN A 61 -1.08 8.32 -0.87
N ILE A 62 -1.36 9.60 -0.56
CA ILE A 62 -0.91 10.22 0.69
C ILE A 62 -1.78 9.79 1.87
N PHE A 63 -3.11 9.83 1.75
CA PHE A 63 -4.05 9.45 2.82
C PHE A 63 -4.88 8.23 2.44
N LEU A 64 -5.10 7.29 3.37
CA LEU A 64 -5.98 6.15 3.11
C LEU A 64 -7.41 6.64 2.85
N GLY A 65 -7.99 6.26 1.71
CA GLY A 65 -9.36 6.62 1.33
C GLY A 65 -9.51 7.97 0.61
N LEU A 66 -8.43 8.75 0.43
CA LEU A 66 -8.45 9.97 -0.39
C LEU A 66 -7.46 9.84 -1.55
N ALA A 67 -7.95 10.01 -2.77
CA ALA A 67 -7.11 9.92 -3.96
C ALA A 67 -6.40 11.25 -4.24
N PRO A 68 -5.21 11.22 -4.90
CA PRO A 68 -4.55 12.44 -5.36
C PRO A 68 -5.44 13.26 -6.30
N GLY A 69 -5.29 14.58 -6.25
CA GLY A 69 -6.07 15.54 -7.03
C GLY A 69 -7.42 15.95 -6.40
N TRP A 70 -7.85 15.31 -5.32
CA TRP A 70 -9.06 15.71 -4.61
C TRP A 70 -8.82 16.94 -3.73
N VAL A 71 -9.79 17.85 -3.71
CA VAL A 71 -9.75 19.04 -2.86
C VAL A 71 -10.75 18.88 -1.71
N VAL A 72 -10.24 18.90 -0.49
CA VAL A 72 -11.06 18.81 0.73
C VAL A 72 -11.49 20.22 1.12
N ASN A 73 -12.80 20.48 1.09
CA ASN A 73 -13.38 21.69 1.64
C ASN A 73 -13.88 21.40 3.07
N MET A 74 -13.19 21.96 4.05
CA MET A 74 -13.52 21.76 5.47
C MET A 74 -14.77 22.53 5.91
N ALA A 75 -15.01 23.72 5.35
CA ALA A 75 -16.16 24.55 5.72
C ALA A 75 -17.48 23.84 5.39
N ASP A 76 -17.56 23.28 4.17
CA ASP A 76 -18.76 22.59 3.71
C ASP A 76 -18.72 21.07 3.95
N LYS A 77 -17.61 20.54 4.48
CA LYS A 77 -17.35 19.10 4.66
C LYS A 77 -17.56 18.31 3.36
N ARG A 78 -17.05 18.83 2.24
CA ARG A 78 -17.18 18.23 0.89
C ARG A 78 -15.83 17.92 0.28
N ILE A 79 -15.84 16.97 -0.64
CA ILE A 79 -14.68 16.62 -1.46
C ILE A 79 -15.00 16.96 -2.92
N LEU A 80 -14.17 17.80 -3.52
CA LEU A 80 -14.25 18.13 -4.94
C LEU A 80 -13.28 17.24 -5.71
N LYS A 81 -13.78 16.54 -6.73
CA LYS A 81 -12.99 15.64 -7.58
C LYS A 81 -12.73 16.31 -8.93
N PRO A 82 -11.51 16.18 -9.49
CA PRO A 82 -11.22 16.74 -10.81
C PRO A 82 -11.99 15.98 -11.89
N THR A 83 -12.48 16.68 -12.91
CA THR A 83 -13.23 16.11 -14.04
C THR A 83 -12.50 16.25 -15.37
N HIS A 84 -11.58 17.21 -15.48
CA HIS A 84 -10.83 17.48 -16.70
C HIS A 84 -9.88 16.31 -17.02
N ALA A 85 -9.96 15.77 -18.24
CA ALA A 85 -9.23 14.55 -18.65
C ALA A 85 -7.72 14.63 -18.38
N LYS A 86 -7.06 15.73 -18.75
CA LYS A 86 -5.62 15.94 -18.51
C LYS A 86 -5.23 15.90 -17.02
N LEU A 87 -6.12 16.39 -16.13
CA LEU A 87 -5.85 16.36 -14.69
C LEU A 87 -6.03 14.94 -14.14
N LEU A 88 -7.03 14.22 -14.63
CA LEU A 88 -7.25 12.82 -14.26
C LEU A 88 -6.06 11.95 -14.67
N GLU A 89 -5.52 12.16 -15.86
CA GLU A 89 -4.31 11.46 -16.33
C GLU A 89 -3.10 11.82 -15.46
N TYR A 90 -2.87 13.11 -15.22
CA TYR A 90 -1.76 13.58 -14.39
C TYR A 90 -1.78 12.99 -12.97
N TYR A 91 -2.94 12.98 -12.29
CA TYR A 91 -3.05 12.45 -10.93
C TYR A 91 -3.15 10.92 -10.85
N ARG A 92 -3.28 10.22 -11.97
CA ARG A 92 -3.21 8.75 -12.05
C ARG A 92 -1.81 8.22 -12.38
N SER A 93 -0.91 9.10 -12.82
CA SER A 93 0.42 8.78 -13.32
C SER A 93 1.44 8.70 -12.20
#